data_AF-A0A961HTK0-F1
#
_entry.id   AF-A0A961HTK0-F1
#
_cell.length_a   1.000
_cell.length_b   1.000
_cell.length_c   1.000
_cell.angle_alpha   90.00
_cell.angle_beta   90.00
_cell.angle_gamma   90.00
#
_symmetry.space_group_name_H-M   'P 1'
#
loop_
_entity.id
_entity.type
_entity.pdbx_description
1 polymer ?
#
loop_
_entity_poly.entity_id
_entity_poly.type
_entity_poly.pdbx_seq_one_letter_code
_entity_poly.pdbx_strand_id
1 'polypeptide(L)'
;MSRIATDLLRIFAVTCIVFNHVSWPLFVSSAGPEGGILGHISAIVNQLGKPSVLFFLFLSGLAFAGKKEVMSPRDFYRNRLLRILPPFLLVSFIYALESGEAISILDPLLWLFGGTAHYHLYFVAILLYLYLLYPLLREIPYKPSYLIGLFALGLFLH
;
A
#
# COMPACT_ATOMS: atom_id res chain seq x y z
N MET A 1 1.97 4.67 21.07
CA MET A 1 3.26 4.74 20.34
C MET A 1 3.64 6.20 20.11
N SER A 2 4.93 6.54 20.20
CA SER A 2 5.40 7.86 19.81
C SER A 2 5.24 8.06 18.29
N ARG A 3 5.09 9.31 17.85
CA ARG A 3 5.02 9.64 16.40
C ARG A 3 6.26 9.13 15.67
N ILE A 4 7.44 9.34 16.26
CA ILE A 4 8.73 8.91 15.72
C ILE A 4 8.76 7.39 15.50
N ALA A 5 8.35 6.58 16.48
CA ALA A 5 8.32 5.13 16.32
C ALA A 5 7.38 4.68 15.18
N THR A 6 6.23 5.34 15.04
CA THR A 6 5.27 5.04 13.96
C THR A 6 5.85 5.38 12.59
N ASP A 7 6.52 6.53 12.47
CA ASP A 7 7.13 6.96 11.22
C ASP A 7 8.34 6.08 10.84
N LEU A 8 9.17 5.68 11.82
CA LEU A 8 10.26 4.72 11.59
C LEU A 8 9.74 3.36 11.11
N LEU A 9 8.66 2.84 11.70
CA LEU A 9 8.07 1.59 11.26
C LEU A 9 7.44 1.69 9.87
N ARG A 10 6.88 2.86 9.49
CA ARG A 10 6.40 3.08 8.12
C ARG A 10 7.55 3.11 7.12
N ILE A 11 8.65 3.78 7.45
CA ILE A 11 9.85 3.81 6.62
C ILE A 11 10.38 2.39 6.43
N PHE A 12 10.51 1.63 7.52
CA PHE A 12 10.90 0.23 7.47
C PHE A 12 9.96 -0.61 6.58
N ALA A 13 8.66 -0.46 6.75
CA ALA A 13 7.67 -1.16 5.94
C ALA A 13 7.80 -0.81 4.44
N VAL A 14 7.95 0.47 4.07
CA VAL A 14 8.17 0.88 2.68
C VAL A 14 9.46 0.29 2.11
N THR A 15 10.55 0.30 2.89
CA THR A 15 11.80 -0.34 2.48
C THR A 15 11.61 -1.82 2.20
N CYS A 16 10.89 -2.54 3.07
CA CYS A 16 10.59 -3.96 2.85
C CYS A 16 9.69 -4.19 1.61
N ILE A 17 8.73 -3.31 1.33
CA ILE A 17 7.88 -3.38 0.12
C ILE A 17 8.76 -3.28 -1.13
N VAL A 18 9.61 -2.26 -1.21
CA VAL A 18 10.52 -2.06 -2.35
C VAL A 18 11.49 -3.23 -2.47
N PHE A 19 12.10 -3.66 -1.36
CA PHE A 19 13.01 -4.78 -1.34
C PHE A 19 12.37 -6.09 -1.83
N ASN A 20 11.13 -6.38 -1.42
CA ASN A 20 10.40 -7.55 -1.89
C ASN A 20 10.16 -7.53 -3.40
N HIS A 21 9.86 -6.36 -3.95
CA HIS A 21 9.67 -6.19 -5.39
C HIS A 21 10.98 -6.27 -6.18
N VAL A 22 12.06 -5.70 -5.67
CA VAL A 22 13.39 -5.76 -6.32
C VAL A 22 13.99 -7.17 -6.25
N SER A 23 13.69 -7.94 -5.18
CA SER A 23 14.14 -9.33 -5.02
C SER A 23 13.27 -10.35 -5.75
N TRP A 24 12.12 -9.95 -6.28
CA TRP A 24 11.20 -10.85 -6.98
C TRP A 24 11.83 -11.64 -8.15
N PRO A 25 12.65 -11.02 -9.04
CA PRO A 25 13.30 -11.77 -10.12
C PRO A 25 14.22 -12.88 -9.59
N LEU A 26 14.95 -12.63 -8.49
CA LEU A 26 15.80 -13.63 -7.84
C LEU A 26 14.97 -14.78 -7.27
N PHE A 27 13.82 -14.47 -6.66
CA PHE A 27 12.88 -15.49 -6.20
C PHE A 27 12.38 -16.35 -7.36
N VAL A 28 11.93 -15.74 -8.46
CA VAL A 28 11.43 -16.48 -9.62
C VAL A 28 12.53 -17.35 -10.25
N SER A 29 13.75 -16.83 -10.40
CA SER A 29 14.87 -17.58 -10.99
C SER A 29 15.37 -18.72 -10.09
N SER A 30 15.15 -18.62 -8.77
CA SER A 30 15.60 -19.62 -7.79
C SER A 30 14.48 -20.54 -7.29
N ALA A 31 13.24 -20.36 -7.74
CA ALA A 31 12.09 -21.18 -7.33
C ALA A 31 12.00 -22.56 -8.03
N GLY A 32 12.89 -22.84 -8.98
CA GLY A 32 12.93 -24.12 -9.69
C GLY A 32 13.56 -25.26 -8.89
N PRO A 33 13.47 -26.51 -9.39
CA PRO A 33 14.06 -27.70 -8.74
C PRO A 33 15.56 -27.57 -8.43
N GLU A 34 16.26 -26.74 -9.20
CA GLU A 34 17.70 -26.52 -9.09
C GLU A 34 18.10 -25.37 -8.15
N GLY A 35 17.13 -24.66 -7.58
CA GLY A 35 17.38 -23.46 -6.77
C GLY A 35 18.08 -23.71 -5.43
N GLY A 36 18.05 -24.94 -4.93
CA GLY A 36 18.74 -25.36 -3.70
C GLY A 36 18.50 -24.43 -2.51
N ILE A 37 19.57 -24.18 -1.73
CA ILE A 37 19.51 -23.32 -0.53
C ILE A 37 19.12 -21.87 -0.85
N LEU A 38 19.54 -21.34 -2.01
CA LEU A 38 19.24 -19.98 -2.42
C LEU A 38 17.74 -19.78 -2.69
N GLY A 39 17.08 -20.78 -3.30
CA GLY A 39 15.64 -20.79 -3.48
C GLY A 39 14.88 -20.74 -2.16
N HIS A 40 15.31 -21.51 -1.16
CA HIS A 40 14.71 -21.47 0.18
C HIS A 40 14.92 -20.14 0.89
N ILE A 41 16.13 -19.57 0.84
CA ILE A 41 16.43 -18.25 1.41
C ILE A 41 15.55 -17.18 0.73
N SER A 42 15.46 -17.21 -0.60
CA SER A 42 14.65 -16.25 -1.35
C SER A 42 13.16 -16.40 -1.03
N ALA A 43 12.68 -17.62 -0.82
CA ALA A 43 11.31 -17.88 -0.40
C ALA A 43 11.03 -17.30 1.00
N ILE A 44 11.93 -17.52 1.96
CA ILE A 44 11.80 -16.96 3.32
C ILE A 44 11.74 -15.43 3.25
N VAL A 45 12.67 -14.81 2.52
CA VAL A 45 12.70 -13.36 2.34
C VAL A 45 11.38 -12.85 1.74
N ASN A 46 10.89 -13.48 0.68
CA ASN A 46 9.63 -13.11 0.04
C ASN A 46 8.44 -13.23 1.01
N GLN A 47 8.35 -14.32 1.79
CA GLN A 47 7.26 -14.50 2.74
C GLN A 47 7.30 -13.48 3.89
N LEU A 48 8.50 -13.12 4.37
CA LEU A 48 8.67 -12.11 5.41
C LEU A 48 8.37 -10.68 4.91
N GLY A 49 8.61 -10.39 3.62
CA GLY A 49 8.33 -9.09 3.01
C GLY A 49 6.86 -8.86 2.62
N LYS A 50 6.10 -9.92 2.33
CA LYS A 50 4.67 -9.81 1.96
C LYS A 50 3.79 -8.99 2.92
N PRO A 51 3.86 -9.16 4.26
CA PRO A 51 2.99 -8.41 5.17
C PRO A 51 3.37 -6.92 5.28
N SER A 52 4.50 -6.48 4.73
CA SER A 52 4.97 -5.09 4.84
C SER A 52 3.96 -4.07 4.30
N VAL A 53 3.21 -4.44 3.25
CA VAL A 53 2.13 -3.60 2.71
C VAL A 53 1.02 -3.42 3.75
N LEU A 54 0.56 -4.51 4.36
CA LEU A 54 -0.47 -4.47 5.40
C LEU A 54 0.00 -3.68 6.63
N PHE A 55 1.25 -3.86 7.05
CA PHE A 55 1.84 -3.08 8.14
C PHE A 55 1.90 -1.59 7.80
N PHE A 56 2.33 -1.23 6.59
CA PHE A 56 2.36 0.17 6.16
C PHE A 56 0.97 0.80 6.18
N LEU A 57 -0.04 0.11 5.64
CA LEU A 57 -1.43 0.58 5.62
C LEU A 57 -2.01 0.70 7.05
N PHE A 58 -1.77 -0.31 7.89
CA PHE A 58 -2.20 -0.30 9.28
C PHE A 58 -1.58 0.87 10.07
N LEU A 59 -0.26 1.05 9.99
CA LEU A 59 0.43 2.15 10.65
C LEU A 59 -0.06 3.49 10.11
N SER A 60 -0.35 3.59 8.81
CA SER A 60 -0.93 4.77 8.17
C SER A 60 -2.31 5.13 8.73
N GLY A 61 -3.14 4.14 9.05
CA GLY A 61 -4.43 4.30 9.74
C GLY A 61 -4.31 4.55 11.26
N LEU A 62 -3.31 3.97 11.92
CA LEU A 62 -3.14 4.07 13.37
C LEU A 62 -2.92 5.52 13.85
N ALA A 63 -2.37 6.39 12.99
CA ALA A 63 -2.20 7.82 13.31
C ALA A 63 -3.52 8.57 13.54
N PHE A 64 -4.66 7.96 13.19
CA PHE A 64 -5.99 8.49 13.44
C PHE A 64 -6.68 7.84 14.65
N ALA A 65 -6.22 6.66 15.09
CA ALA A 65 -6.76 5.98 16.26
C ALA A 65 -6.53 6.85 17.51
N GLY A 66 -7.61 7.36 18.11
CA GLY A 66 -7.58 8.16 19.34
C GLY A 66 -7.53 9.68 19.15
N LYS A 67 -7.45 10.20 17.91
CA LYS A 67 -7.65 11.64 17.68
C LYS A 67 -9.14 11.94 17.57
N LYS A 68 -9.70 12.50 18.65
CA LYS A 68 -11.09 12.98 18.70
C LYS A 68 -11.34 14.25 17.89
N GLU A 69 -10.30 14.92 17.39
CA GLU A 69 -10.48 16.13 16.60
C GLU A 69 -11.30 15.83 15.35
N VAL A 70 -12.51 16.37 15.32
CA VAL A 70 -13.46 16.29 14.23
C VAL A 70 -12.98 17.23 13.13
N MET A 71 -11.91 16.84 12.43
CA MET A 71 -11.57 17.48 11.17
C MET A 71 -12.70 17.17 10.18
N SER A 72 -13.19 18.20 9.48
CA SER A 72 -14.23 18.01 8.48
C SER A 72 -13.76 17.01 7.40
N PRO A 73 -14.65 16.20 6.79
CA PRO A 73 -14.26 15.30 5.70
C PRO A 73 -13.52 16.03 4.57
N ARG A 74 -13.93 17.27 4.27
CA ARG A 74 -13.27 18.14 3.28
C ARG A 74 -11.81 18.42 3.64
N ASP A 75 -11.56 18.86 4.87
CA ASP A 75 -10.20 19.16 5.33
C ASP A 75 -9.35 17.89 5.43
N PHE A 76 -9.97 16.76 5.79
CA PHE A 76 -9.32 15.46 5.77
C PHE A 76 -8.81 15.11 4.38
N TYR A 77 -9.68 15.15 3.37
CA TYR A 77 -9.28 14.83 2.00
C TYR A 77 -8.23 15.82 1.50
N ARG A 78 -8.43 17.13 1.69
CA ARG A 78 -7.48 18.15 1.25
C ARG A 78 -6.08 17.91 1.82
N ASN A 79 -5.96 17.70 3.13
CA ASN A 79 -4.67 17.54 3.80
C ASN A 79 -3.94 16.24 3.41
N ARG A 80 -4.66 15.22 2.96
CA ARG A 80 -4.08 13.93 2.56
C ARG A 80 -3.76 13.91 1.07
N LEU A 81 -4.71 14.31 0.24
CA LEU A 81 -4.54 14.36 -1.22
C LEU A 81 -3.39 15.29 -1.61
N LEU A 82 -3.26 16.47 -1.01
CA LEU A 82 -2.15 17.39 -1.29
C LEU A 82 -0.78 16.85 -0.88
N ARG A 83 -0.73 15.89 0.04
CA ARG A 83 0.54 15.27 0.47
C ARG A 83 0.89 14.02 -0.34
N ILE A 84 -0.12 13.32 -0.88
CA ILE A 84 0.06 12.03 -1.55
C ILE A 84 0.09 12.18 -3.07
N LEU A 85 -0.82 12.97 -3.65
CA LEU A 85 -0.97 13.07 -5.10
C LEU A 85 0.27 13.67 -5.79
N PRO A 86 0.87 14.78 -5.30
CA PRO A 86 2.03 15.34 -5.98
C PRO A 86 3.23 14.37 -6.09
N PRO A 87 3.71 13.72 -5.01
CA PRO A 87 4.82 12.78 -5.13
C PRO A 87 4.42 11.51 -5.91
N PHE A 88 3.18 11.03 -5.78
CA PHE A 88 2.70 9.89 -6.57
C PHE A 88 2.77 10.19 -8.06
N LEU A 89 2.12 11.27 -8.50
CA LEU A 89 2.08 11.65 -9.91
C LEU A 89 3.47 11.94 -10.45
N LEU A 90 4.32 12.64 -9.69
CA LEU A 90 5.69 12.91 -10.10
C LEU A 90 6.45 11.61 -10.42
N VAL A 91 6.39 10.62 -9.53
CA VAL A 91 7.09 9.35 -9.73
C VAL A 91 6.44 8.52 -10.84
N SER A 92 5.10 8.54 -10.96
CA SER A 92 4.40 7.91 -12.08
C SER A 92 4.82 8.47 -13.44
N PHE A 93 4.93 9.79 -13.56
CA PHE A 93 5.42 10.43 -14.79
C PHE A 93 6.88 10.09 -15.07
N ILE A 94 7.74 10.04 -14.06
CA ILE A 94 9.14 9.61 -14.24
C ILE A 94 9.19 8.21 -14.85
N TYR A 95 8.43 7.25 -14.30
CA TYR A 95 8.38 5.88 -14.84
C TYR A 95 7.79 5.81 -16.25
N ALA A 96 6.73 6.56 -16.54
CA ALA A 96 6.12 6.59 -17.87
C ALA A 96 7.04 7.21 -18.93
N LEU A 97 7.86 8.20 -18.55
CA LEU A 97 8.88 8.78 -19.43
C LEU A 97 10.05 7.82 -19.65
N GLU A 98 10.45 7.08 -18.62
CA GLU A 98 11.50 6.06 -18.71
C GLU A 98 11.09 4.88 -19.61
N SER A 99 9.83 4.45 -19.57
CA SER A 99 9.33 3.35 -20.40
C SER A 99 9.26 3.70 -21.90
N GLY A 100 9.23 5.00 -22.23
CA GLY A 100 9.08 5.48 -23.61
C GLY A 100 7.67 5.30 -24.17
N GLU A 101 6.69 4.92 -23.34
CA GLU A 101 5.31 4.76 -23.74
C GLU A 101 4.63 6.13 -23.93
N ALA A 102 3.72 6.23 -24.90
CA ALA A 102 2.95 7.44 -25.12
C ALA A 102 1.95 7.65 -23.97
N ILE A 103 2.01 8.83 -23.34
CA ILE A 103 1.13 9.17 -22.20
C ILE A 103 -0.16 9.81 -22.72
N SER A 104 -1.27 9.14 -22.49
CA SER A 104 -2.63 9.63 -22.70
C SER A 104 -3.08 10.56 -21.56
N ILE A 105 -4.04 11.44 -21.85
CA ILE A 105 -4.63 12.34 -20.86
C ILE A 105 -5.39 11.60 -19.75
N LEU A 106 -5.81 10.37 -19.99
CA LEU A 106 -6.51 9.53 -19.01
C LEU A 106 -5.56 8.74 -18.11
N ASP A 107 -4.27 8.65 -18.45
CA ASP A 107 -3.31 7.81 -17.72
C ASP A 107 -3.15 8.22 -16.26
N PRO A 108 -3.09 9.51 -15.89
CA PRO A 108 -3.02 9.89 -14.48
C PRO A 108 -4.20 9.37 -13.64
N LEU A 109 -5.40 9.29 -14.24
CA LEU A 109 -6.58 8.72 -13.58
C LEU A 109 -6.46 7.19 -13.47
N LEU A 110 -6.04 6.52 -14.55
CA LEU A 110 -5.83 5.08 -14.57
C LEU A 110 -4.72 4.65 -13.60
N TRP A 111 -3.65 5.42 -13.49
CA TRP A 111 -2.58 5.20 -12.53
C TRP A 111 -3.10 5.32 -11.09
N LEU A 112 -3.87 6.37 -10.82
CA LEU A 112 -4.36 6.66 -9.47
C LEU A 112 -5.37 5.63 -8.98
N PHE A 113 -6.31 5.24 -9.83
CA PHE A 113 -7.39 4.31 -9.48
C PHE A 113 -7.03 2.85 -9.82
N GLY A 114 -6.37 2.60 -10.93
CA GLY A 114 -5.92 1.25 -11.29
C GLY A 114 -4.66 0.80 -10.54
N GLY A 115 -3.90 1.73 -9.94
CA GLY A 115 -2.59 1.39 -9.37
C GLY A 115 -1.57 0.96 -10.44
N THR A 116 -1.78 1.37 -11.69
CA THR A 116 -1.08 0.83 -12.87
C THR A 116 0.16 1.62 -13.29
N ALA A 117 0.49 2.75 -12.64
CA ALA A 117 1.67 3.55 -12.99
C ALA A 117 2.97 2.75 -12.95
N HIS A 118 3.16 1.99 -11.88
CA HIS A 118 4.30 1.10 -11.70
C HIS A 118 4.00 0.15 -10.54
N TYR A 119 4.51 -1.07 -10.60
CA TYR A 119 4.24 -2.07 -9.56
C TYR A 119 4.75 -1.65 -8.18
N HIS A 120 5.78 -0.78 -8.08
CA HIS A 120 6.21 -0.21 -6.80
C HIS A 120 5.19 0.76 -6.19
N LEU A 121 4.26 1.32 -6.97
CA LEU A 121 3.35 2.39 -6.54
C LEU A 121 1.94 1.89 -6.20
N TYR A 122 1.62 0.63 -6.48
CA TYR A 122 0.26 0.09 -6.31
C TYR A 122 -0.30 0.29 -4.87
N PHE A 123 0.57 0.16 -3.85
CA PHE A 123 0.16 0.30 -2.45
C PHE A 123 -0.27 1.74 -2.11
N VAL A 124 0.18 2.74 -2.89
CA VAL A 124 -0.25 4.14 -2.73
C VAL A 124 -1.68 4.31 -3.22
N ALA A 125 -2.07 3.64 -4.31
CA ALA A 125 -3.46 3.60 -4.77
C ALA A 125 -4.37 2.92 -3.72
N ILE A 126 -3.93 1.80 -3.13
CA ILE A 126 -4.65 1.15 -2.02
C ILE A 126 -4.79 2.11 -0.82
N LEU A 127 -3.71 2.79 -0.44
CA LEU A 127 -3.74 3.77 0.65
C LEU A 127 -4.75 4.89 0.38
N LEU A 128 -4.81 5.36 -0.87
CA LEU A 128 -5.77 6.38 -1.30
C LEU A 128 -7.21 5.89 -1.12
N TYR A 129 -7.51 4.66 -1.53
CA TYR A 129 -8.83 4.06 -1.32
C TYR A 129 -9.22 3.99 0.15
N LEU A 130 -8.30 3.54 1.00
CA LEU A 130 -8.54 3.52 2.45
C LEU A 130 -8.79 4.92 3.00
N TYR A 131 -8.07 5.95 2.52
CA TYR A 131 -8.31 7.33 2.93
C TYR A 131 -9.62 7.91 2.40
N LEU A 132 -10.04 7.57 1.18
CA LEU A 132 -11.34 7.95 0.66
C LEU A 132 -12.48 7.37 1.52
N LEU A 133 -12.36 6.10 1.90
CA LEU A 133 -13.33 5.39 2.73
C LEU A 133 -13.26 5.79 4.21
N TYR A 134 -12.13 6.28 4.70
CA TYR A 134 -11.90 6.52 6.13
C TYR A 134 -12.97 7.38 6.81
N PRO A 135 -13.41 8.54 6.26
CA PRO A 135 -14.48 9.34 6.86
C PRO A 135 -15.83 8.62 6.97
N LEU A 136 -16.10 7.62 6.14
CA LEU A 136 -17.29 6.78 6.26
C LEU A 136 -17.06 5.68 7.30
N LEU A 137 -15.91 5.00 7.25
CA LEU A 137 -15.56 3.90 8.15
C LEU A 137 -15.50 4.33 9.62
N ARG A 138 -15.08 5.57 9.91
CA ARG A 138 -15.03 6.10 11.29
C ARG A 138 -16.41 6.29 11.93
N GLU A 139 -17.46 6.46 11.13
CA GLU A 139 -18.83 6.65 11.63
C GLU A 139 -19.51 5.30 11.91
N ILE A 140 -18.92 4.19 11.45
CA ILE A 140 -19.40 2.84 11.70
C ILE A 140 -18.92 2.39 13.09
N PRO A 141 -19.83 2.12 14.05
CA PRO A 141 -19.43 1.67 15.39
C PRO A 141 -18.82 0.28 15.31
N TYR A 142 -17.62 0.09 15.87
CA TYR A 142 -16.96 -1.21 15.85
C TYR A 142 -17.82 -2.29 16.54
N LYS A 143 -18.04 -3.41 15.85
CA LYS A 143 -18.63 -4.64 16.41
C LYS A 143 -17.74 -5.83 16.04
N PRO A 144 -17.41 -6.73 16.98
CA PRO A 144 -16.62 -7.93 16.69
C PRO A 144 -17.21 -8.79 15.56
N SER A 145 -18.54 -8.80 15.41
CA SER A 145 -19.23 -9.52 14.33
C SER A 145 -18.87 -9.02 12.92
N TYR A 146 -18.42 -7.78 12.76
CA TYR A 146 -17.95 -7.27 11.47
C TYR A 146 -16.67 -7.97 11.01
N LEU A 147 -15.79 -8.36 11.94
CA LEU A 147 -14.60 -9.15 11.60
C LEU A 147 -14.96 -10.54 11.10
N ILE A 148 -15.98 -11.17 11.70
CA ILE A 148 -16.49 -12.46 11.27
C ILE A 148 -17.10 -12.34 9.87
N GLY A 149 -17.88 -11.29 9.61
CA GLY A 149 -18.45 -11.01 8.29
C GLY A 149 -17.37 -10.78 7.22
N LEU A 150 -16.34 -9.98 7.53
CA LEU A 150 -15.22 -9.75 6.62
C LEU A 150 -14.42 -11.03 6.33
N PHE A 151 -14.20 -11.85 7.36
CA PHE A 151 -13.52 -13.14 7.20
C PHE A 151 -14.35 -14.11 6.32
N ALA A 152 -15.65 -14.22 6.58
CA ALA A 152 -16.55 -15.05 5.77
C ALA A 152 -16.64 -14.57 4.31
N LEU A 153 -16.70 -13.25 4.09
CA LEU A 153 -16.67 -12.67 2.75
C LEU A 153 -15.35 -13.00 2.03
N GLY A 154 -14.22 -12.88 2.73
CA GLY A 154 -12.90 -13.23 2.19
C GLY A 154 -12.80 -14.70 1.77
N LEU A 155 -13.39 -15.61 2.56
CA LEU A 155 -13.49 -17.03 2.20
C LEU A 155 -14.42 -17.31 1.02
N PHE A 156 -15.46 -16.49 0.81
CA PHE A 156 -16.40 -16.68 -0.30
C PHE A 156 -15.87 -16.15 -1.64
N LEU A 157 -14.97 -15.17 -1.60
CA LEU A 157 -14.36 -14.53 -2.78
C LEU A 157 -13.11 -15.27 -3.30
N HIS A 158 -12.64 -16.31 -2.60
CA HIS A 158 -11.46 -17.12 -2.93
C HIS A 158 -11.84 -18.58 -3.18
#